data_AF-A0A929JSD6-F1
#
_entry.id   AF-A0A929JSD6-F1
#
_cell.length_a   1.000
_cell.length_b   1.000
_cell.length_c   1.000
_cell.angle_alpha   90.00
_cell.angle_beta   90.00
_cell.angle_gamma   90.00
#
_symmetry.space_group_name_H-M   'P 1'
#
loop_
_entity.id
_entity.type
_entity.pdbx_description
1 polymer ?
#
loop_
_entity_poly.entity_id
_entity_poly.type
_entity_poly.pdbx_seq_one_letter_code
_entity_poly.pdbx_strand_id
1 'polypeptide(L)'
;MYIKRPCLDQLGLFDEKSFGLGYGEENDFCMKASKAGWRHVLCGDTFVYHTGGASFSGSKERLQKQGTETLVKLHPDYLDRVRKHIAEDPARHLRLAVDSAREKVSASRGQTFVKKACAKLLEKVCYPKIFSMLAGLGFAWITKIIIKRKA
;
A
#
# COMPACT_ATOMS: atom_id res chain seq x y z
N MET A 1 -7.77 -4.87 -2.92
CA MET A 1 -8.65 -3.88 -2.25
C MET A 1 -10.09 -4.40 -2.22
N TYR A 2 -10.89 -4.09 -1.20
CA TYR A 2 -12.33 -4.38 -1.18
C TYR A 2 -13.13 -3.08 -1.15
N ILE A 3 -14.01 -2.88 -2.13
CA ILE A 3 -14.82 -1.66 -2.29
C ILE A 3 -16.29 -2.04 -2.12
N LYS A 4 -17.01 -1.29 -1.29
CA LYS A 4 -18.47 -1.45 -1.17
C LYS A 4 -19.17 -1.08 -2.48
N ARG A 5 -20.18 -1.86 -2.88
CA ARG A 5 -20.97 -1.61 -4.10
C ARG A 5 -21.50 -0.16 -4.18
N PRO A 6 -22.12 0.42 -3.13
CA PRO A 6 -22.59 1.81 -3.21
C PRO A 6 -21.47 2.87 -3.40
N CYS A 7 -20.23 2.55 -3.03
CA CYS A 7 -19.09 3.44 -3.31
C CYS A 7 -18.72 3.42 -4.79
N LEU A 8 -18.72 2.24 -5.41
CA LEU A 8 -18.52 2.09 -6.86
C LEU A 8 -19.66 2.72 -7.64
N ASP A 9 -20.91 2.53 -7.20
CA ASP A 9 -22.07 3.12 -7.87
C ASP A 9 -22.03 4.66 -7.81
N GLN A 10 -21.49 5.22 -6.73
CA GLN A 10 -21.34 6.67 -6.56
C GLN A 10 -20.16 7.25 -7.35
N LEU A 11 -19.01 6.58 -7.37
CA LEU A 11 -17.75 7.14 -7.87
C LEU A 11 -17.33 6.64 -9.25
N GLY A 12 -17.98 5.58 -9.74
CA GLY A 12 -17.59 4.89 -10.96
C GLY A 12 -16.39 3.97 -10.76
N LEU A 13 -15.79 3.57 -11.89
CA LEU A 13 -14.59 2.73 -11.94
C LEU A 13 -13.30 3.56 -11.80
N PHE A 14 -12.16 2.89 -11.89
CA PHE A 14 -10.86 3.55 -11.94
C PHE A 14 -10.69 4.38 -13.22
N ASP A 15 -9.89 5.45 -13.12
CA ASP A 15 -9.66 6.37 -14.23
C ASP A 15 -8.62 5.82 -15.21
N GLU A 16 -9.04 4.88 -16.05
CA GLU A 16 -8.19 4.28 -17.09
C GLU A 16 -7.69 5.33 -18.10
N LYS A 17 -8.41 6.45 -18.28
CA LYS A 17 -8.01 7.51 -19.22
C LYS A 17 -6.77 8.25 -18.73
N SER A 18 -6.70 8.57 -17.43
CA SER A 18 -5.56 9.30 -16.85
C SER A 18 -4.37 8.37 -16.53
N PHE A 19 -4.62 7.11 -16.19
CA PHE A 19 -3.58 6.19 -15.68
C PHE A 19 -3.18 5.06 -16.65
N GLY A 20 -3.94 4.82 -17.73
CA GLY A 20 -3.59 3.87 -18.78
C GLY A 20 -3.32 2.45 -18.26
N LEU A 21 -2.07 1.99 -18.37
CA LEU A 21 -1.65 0.64 -17.96
C LEU A 21 -1.55 0.45 -16.44
N GLY A 22 -1.81 1.50 -15.66
CA GLY A 22 -1.90 1.48 -14.19
C GLY A 22 -0.83 2.31 -13.51
N TYR A 23 -0.71 2.10 -12.19
CA TYR A 23 0.05 2.90 -11.23
C TYR A 23 -0.64 4.22 -10.89
N GLY A 24 -1.37 4.23 -9.78
CA GLY A 24 -1.94 5.44 -9.17
C GLY A 24 -3.46 5.55 -9.31
N GLU A 25 -4.08 4.73 -10.14
CA GLU A 25 -5.54 4.70 -10.34
C GLU A 25 -6.28 4.32 -9.06
N GLU A 26 -5.71 3.41 -8.27
CA GLU A 26 -6.25 3.00 -6.98
C GLU A 26 -6.10 4.12 -5.94
N ASN A 27 -5.03 4.91 -6.01
CA ASN A 27 -4.78 6.04 -5.13
C ASN A 27 -5.72 7.21 -5.45
N ASP A 28 -5.94 7.50 -6.73
CA ASP A 28 -6.93 8.47 -7.21
C ASP A 28 -8.34 8.07 -6.73
N PHE A 29 -8.72 6.80 -6.89
CA PHE A 29 -9.99 6.30 -6.35
C PHE A 29 -10.09 6.51 -4.84
N CYS A 30 -9.04 6.19 -4.08
CA CYS A 30 -9.02 6.40 -2.63
C CYS A 30 -9.17 7.87 -2.24
N MET A 31 -8.58 8.78 -3.01
CA MET A 31 -8.70 10.23 -2.80
C MET A 31 -10.11 10.73 -3.12
N LYS A 32 -10.70 10.33 -4.27
CA LYS A 32 -12.11 10.60 -4.61
C LYS A 32 -13.06 10.08 -3.54
N ALA A 33 -12.86 8.85 -3.09
CA ALA A 33 -13.66 8.23 -2.05
C ALA A 33 -13.58 9.00 -0.73
N SER A 34 -12.39 9.44 -0.32
CA SER A 34 -12.22 10.26 0.88
C SER A 34 -12.98 11.59 0.78
N LYS A 35 -12.90 12.26 -0.37
CA LYS A 35 -13.61 13.52 -0.65
C LYS A 35 -15.13 13.33 -0.65
N ALA A 36 -15.61 12.17 -1.07
CA ALA A 36 -17.03 11.79 -1.07
C ALA A 36 -17.53 11.25 0.29
N GLY A 37 -16.73 11.34 1.36
CA GLY A 37 -17.16 10.93 2.70
C GLY A 37 -17.03 9.44 2.98
N TRP A 38 -16.23 8.71 2.20
CA TRP A 38 -15.85 7.33 2.51
C TRP A 38 -14.57 7.30 3.35
N ARG A 39 -14.39 6.22 4.11
CA ARG A 39 -13.22 5.95 4.95
C ARG A 39 -12.53 4.65 4.56
N HIS A 40 -11.21 4.65 4.66
CA HIS A 40 -10.35 3.50 4.38
C HIS A 40 -10.03 2.75 5.68
N VAL A 41 -10.21 1.44 5.70
CA VAL A 41 -10.05 0.62 6.91
C VAL A 41 -9.15 -0.56 6.62
N LEU A 42 -8.14 -0.78 7.47
CA LEU A 42 -7.30 -1.97 7.41
C LEU A 42 -8.05 -3.21 7.89
N CYS A 43 -7.99 -4.32 7.15
CA CYS A 43 -8.39 -5.64 7.63
C CYS A 43 -7.17 -6.31 8.30
N GLY A 44 -7.10 -6.27 9.63
CA GLY A 44 -5.96 -6.83 10.40
C GLY A 44 -6.01 -8.35 10.62
N ASP A 45 -7.13 -8.98 10.31
CA ASP A 45 -7.41 -10.41 10.49
C ASP A 45 -7.28 -11.23 9.18
N THR A 46 -6.96 -10.56 8.07
CA THR A 46 -6.93 -11.16 6.74
C THR A 46 -5.54 -11.05 6.14
N PHE A 47 -4.95 -12.18 5.78
CA PHE A 47 -3.69 -12.24 5.05
C PHE A 47 -3.94 -12.53 3.56
N VAL A 48 -3.32 -11.74 2.68
CA VAL A 48 -3.35 -11.96 1.22
C VAL A 48 -1.91 -12.01 0.72
N TYR A 49 -1.50 -13.15 0.17
CA TYR A 49 -0.18 -13.30 -0.41
C TYR A 49 -0.09 -12.59 -1.77
N HIS A 50 0.98 -11.83 -1.99
CA HIS A 50 1.24 -11.15 -3.26
C HIS A 50 2.71 -11.27 -3.65
N THR A 51 2.98 -11.85 -4.83
CA THR A 51 4.32 -11.87 -5.44
C THR A 51 4.52 -10.59 -6.24
N GLY A 52 5.24 -9.63 -5.67
CA GLY A 52 5.54 -8.36 -6.34
C GLY A 52 6.44 -8.53 -7.57
N GLY A 53 6.31 -7.62 -8.54
CA GLY A 53 7.24 -7.50 -9.66
C GLY A 53 7.01 -8.45 -10.84
N ALA A 54 5.90 -9.19 -10.87
CA ALA A 54 5.56 -10.07 -11.99
C ALA A 54 5.10 -9.32 -13.26
N SER A 55 4.66 -8.06 -13.14
CA SER A 55 4.07 -7.28 -14.23
C SER A 55 4.96 -6.09 -14.63
N PHE A 56 5.01 -5.81 -15.94
CA PHE A 56 5.67 -4.64 -16.55
C PHE A 56 7.20 -4.54 -16.43
N SER A 57 7.93 -5.67 -16.56
CA SER A 57 9.39 -5.67 -16.64
C SER A 57 9.89 -4.69 -17.71
N GLY A 58 10.72 -3.71 -17.33
CA GLY A 58 11.29 -2.70 -18.22
C GLY A 58 10.48 -1.40 -18.38
N SER A 59 9.17 -1.39 -18.11
CA SER A 59 8.34 -0.16 -18.18
C SER A 59 7.86 0.36 -16.83
N LYS A 60 8.02 -0.43 -15.77
CA LYS A 60 7.53 -0.13 -14.41
C LYS A 60 7.91 1.26 -13.90
N GLU A 61 9.18 1.62 -13.95
CA GLU A 61 9.66 2.89 -13.38
C GLU A 61 9.03 4.10 -14.10
N ARG A 62 8.97 4.03 -15.44
CA ARG A 62 8.31 5.05 -16.26
C ARG A 62 6.84 5.18 -15.91
N LEU A 63 6.11 4.07 -15.81
CA LEU A 63 4.68 4.08 -15.46
C LEU A 63 4.44 4.60 -14.04
N GLN A 64 5.28 4.22 -13.06
CA GLN A 64 5.22 4.75 -11.70
C GLN A 64 5.43 6.25 -11.64
N LYS A 65 6.41 6.77 -12.39
CA LYS A 65 6.66 8.21 -12.47
C LYS A 65 5.47 8.94 -13.09
N GLN A 66 4.97 8.48 -14.23
CA GLN A 66 3.80 9.05 -14.91
C GLN A 66 2.57 9.04 -14.01
N GLY A 67 2.29 7.90 -13.35
CA GLY A 67 1.20 7.75 -12.41
C GLY A 67 1.29 8.73 -11.23
N THR A 68 2.49 8.90 -10.66
CA THR A 68 2.72 9.85 -9.56
C THR A 68 2.50 11.29 -10.01
N GLU A 69 2.98 11.67 -11.21
CA GLU A 69 2.78 13.00 -11.77
C GLU A 69 1.29 13.29 -12.01
N THR A 70 0.55 12.34 -12.59
CA THR A 70 -0.91 12.45 -12.77
C THR A 70 -1.61 12.59 -11.43
N LEU A 71 -1.26 11.76 -10.44
CA LEU A 71 -1.89 11.76 -9.13
C LEU A 71 -1.70 13.08 -8.38
N VAL A 72 -0.50 13.66 -8.43
CA VAL A 72 -0.22 14.97 -7.82
C VAL A 72 -0.96 16.10 -8.54
N LYS A 73 -1.12 16.02 -9.87
CA LYS A 73 -1.94 16.98 -10.64
C LYS A 73 -3.42 16.92 -10.24
N LEU A 74 -3.98 15.72 -10.14
CA LEU A 74 -5.40 15.52 -9.77
C LEU A 74 -5.66 15.82 -8.28
N HIS A 75 -4.68 15.55 -7.43
CA HIS A 75 -4.78 15.66 -5.97
C HIS A 75 -3.52 16.29 -5.37
N PRO A 76 -3.41 17.64 -5.38
CA PRO A 76 -2.21 18.33 -4.88
C PRO A 76 -1.86 18.02 -3.42
N ASP A 77 -2.85 17.67 -2.58
CA ASP A 77 -2.69 17.32 -1.17
C ASP A 77 -2.31 15.84 -0.93
N TYR A 78 -2.15 15.04 -1.99
CA TYR A 78 -1.91 13.60 -1.87
C TYR A 78 -0.64 13.26 -1.09
N LEU A 79 0.50 13.89 -1.43
CA LEU A 79 1.77 13.58 -0.78
C LEU A 79 1.78 13.97 0.69
N ASP A 80 1.12 15.08 1.06
CA ASP A 80 1.02 15.50 2.45
C ASP A 80 0.17 14.53 3.28
N ARG A 81 -0.92 14.01 2.70
CA ARG A 81 -1.73 12.94 3.33
C ARG A 81 -0.93 11.67 3.54
N VAL A 82 -0.13 11.25 2.56
CA VAL A 82 0.73 10.07 2.68
C VAL A 82 1.74 10.26 3.82
N ARG A 83 2.43 11.40 3.85
CA ARG A 83 3.39 11.71 4.93
C ARG A 83 2.72 11.71 6.30
N LYS A 84 1.54 12.33 6.41
CA LYS A 84 0.75 12.35 7.64
C LYS A 84 0.38 10.93 8.08
N HIS A 85 -0.12 10.10 7.18
CA HIS A 85 -0.50 8.72 7.49
C HIS A 85 0.70 7.88 7.96
N ILE A 86 1.86 8.05 7.34
CA ILE A 86 3.10 7.37 7.75
C ILE A 86 3.52 7.83 9.15
N ALA A 87 3.44 9.13 9.44
CA ALA A 87 3.82 9.67 10.74
C ALA A 87 2.86 9.24 11.86
N GLU A 88 1.55 9.21 11.59
CA GLU A 88 0.52 8.78 12.56
C GLU A 88 0.54 7.27 12.79
N ASP A 89 0.90 6.50 11.76
CA ASP A 89 1.09 5.05 11.84
C ASP A 89 -0.04 4.28 12.56
N PRO A 90 -1.30 4.39 12.11
CA PRO A 90 -2.44 3.81 12.81
C PRO A 90 -2.37 2.27 12.91
N ALA A 91 -1.63 1.63 12.01
CA ALA A 91 -1.46 0.18 11.95
C ALA A 91 -0.32 -0.36 12.85
N ARG A 92 0.37 0.50 13.62
CA ARG A 92 1.51 0.11 14.47
C ARG A 92 1.21 -1.08 15.36
N HIS A 93 0.09 -1.04 16.09
CA HIS A 93 -0.30 -2.09 17.03
C HIS A 93 -0.48 -3.45 16.36
N LEU A 94 -1.01 -3.48 15.13
CA LEU A 94 -1.18 -4.72 14.37
C LEU A 94 0.17 -5.29 13.92
N ARG A 95 1.11 -4.44 13.49
CA ARG A 95 2.45 -4.91 13.11
C ARG A 95 3.21 -5.47 14.30
N LEU A 96 3.14 -4.82 15.47
CA LEU A 96 3.73 -5.34 16.70
C LEU A 96 3.14 -6.70 17.11
N ALA A 97 1.82 -6.89 16.96
CA ALA A 97 1.18 -8.18 17.23
C ALA A 97 1.69 -9.29 16.30
N VAL A 98 1.86 -8.98 15.00
CA VAL A 98 2.43 -9.91 14.02
C VAL A 98 3.88 -10.24 14.35
N ASP A 99 4.70 -9.25 14.68
CA ASP A 99 6.11 -9.47 15.03
C ASP A 99 6.25 -10.32 16.30
N SER A 100 5.45 -10.05 17.34
CA SER A 100 5.44 -10.88 18.55
C SER A 100 5.01 -12.33 18.27
N ALA A 101 4.01 -12.54 17.40
CA ALA A 101 3.58 -13.88 17.01
C ALA A 101 4.69 -14.62 16.23
N ARG A 102 5.41 -13.91 15.34
CA ARG A 102 6.55 -14.47 14.58
C ARG A 102 7.67 -14.91 15.52
N GLU A 103 8.03 -14.10 16.51
CA GLU A 103 9.07 -14.43 17.48
C GLU A 103 8.74 -15.71 18.27
N LYS A 104 7.49 -15.85 18.73
CA LYS A 104 7.04 -17.06 19.45
C LYS A 104 7.17 -18.33 18.59
N VAL A 105 6.80 -18.25 17.32
CA VAL A 105 6.93 -19.37 16.37
C VAL A 105 8.41 -19.70 16.09
N SER A 106 9.26 -18.67 15.98
CA SER A 106 10.70 -18.83 15.78
C SER A 106 11.43 -19.37 17.02
N ALA A 107 10.94 -19.06 18.23
CA ALA A 107 11.48 -19.58 19.47
C ALA A 107 11.06 -21.03 19.75
N SER A 108 9.83 -21.41 19.37
CA SER A 108 9.33 -22.78 19.55
C SER A 108 9.84 -23.78 18.51
N ARG A 109 10.23 -23.31 17.32
CA ARG A 109 10.88 -24.13 16.29
C ARG A 109 12.38 -23.94 16.41
N GLY A 110 13.03 -24.83 17.15
CA GLY A 110 14.50 -24.92 17.27
C GLY A 110 15.19 -24.38 16.03
N GLN A 111 15.83 -23.23 16.21
CA GLN A 111 16.58 -22.37 15.30
C GLN A 111 16.96 -22.96 13.93
N THR A 112 16.01 -23.17 13.00
CA THR A 112 16.35 -23.43 11.58
C THR A 112 15.20 -23.11 10.62
N PHE A 113 14.67 -21.88 10.62
CA PHE A 113 13.93 -21.41 9.44
C PHE A 113 14.24 -19.93 9.18
N VAL A 114 15.15 -19.73 8.21
CA VAL A 114 15.21 -18.58 7.29
C VAL A 114 15.90 -17.30 7.79
N LYS A 115 17.21 -17.41 8.08
CA LYS A 115 18.15 -16.29 7.88
C LYS A 115 18.42 -15.97 6.39
N LYS A 116 17.95 -16.78 5.42
CA LYS A 116 18.25 -16.58 3.98
C LYS A 116 17.15 -15.93 3.12
N ALA A 117 15.87 -15.95 3.50
CA ALA A 117 14.82 -15.25 2.77
C ALA A 117 14.40 -13.92 3.41
N CYS A 118 14.63 -13.74 4.72
CA CYS A 118 14.34 -12.48 5.41
C CYS A 118 15.49 -11.46 5.36
N ALA A 119 16.76 -11.89 5.27
CA ALA A 119 17.90 -10.96 5.17
C ALA A 119 17.87 -10.12 3.87
N LYS A 120 17.45 -10.71 2.74
CA LYS A 120 17.20 -9.95 1.49
C LYS A 120 15.96 -9.06 1.54
N LEU A 121 15.04 -9.29 2.49
CA LEU A 121 13.85 -8.46 2.71
C LEU A 121 14.12 -7.30 3.68
N LEU A 122 15.02 -7.48 4.66
CA LEU A 122 15.28 -6.51 5.72
C LEU A 122 16.33 -5.45 5.36
N GLU A 123 17.26 -5.72 4.45
CA GLU A 123 18.16 -4.67 3.90
C GLU A 123 17.42 -3.60 3.09
N LYS A 124 16.18 -3.85 2.65
CA LYS A 124 15.37 -2.91 1.87
C LYS A 124 14.23 -2.25 2.64
N VAL A 125 14.03 -2.58 3.92
CA VAL A 125 12.83 -2.16 4.67
C VAL A 125 13.15 -1.41 5.98
N CYS A 126 14.42 -1.33 6.40
CA CYS A 126 14.81 -0.46 7.51
C CYS A 126 15.40 0.86 6.98
N TYR A 127 14.61 1.93 7.08
CA TYR A 127 14.99 3.33 6.85
C TYR A 127 16.32 3.67 7.54
N PRO A 128 17.31 4.16 6.78
CA PRO A 128 17.73 5.54 7.04
C PRO A 128 18.03 6.34 5.76
N LYS A 129 17.79 7.66 5.85
CA LYS A 129 18.22 8.75 4.94
C LYS A 129 17.32 9.09 3.74
N ILE A 130 16.54 10.16 3.95
CA ILE A 130 16.40 11.34 3.07
C ILE A 130 16.04 11.07 1.59
N PHE A 131 14.76 11.33 1.28
CA PHE A 131 14.25 12.04 0.09
C PHE A 131 14.48 11.48 -1.34
N SER A 132 15.03 10.28 -1.53
CA SER A 132 15.24 9.73 -2.87
C SER A 132 14.91 8.23 -2.93
N MET A 133 13.61 7.87 -3.05
CA MET A 133 13.10 6.57 -3.57
C MET A 133 11.61 6.38 -3.25
N LEU A 134 10.74 7.30 -3.69
CA LEU A 134 9.28 7.06 -3.66
C LEU A 134 8.72 6.47 -4.97
N ALA A 135 9.59 6.02 -5.87
CA ALA A 135 9.23 5.17 -7.01
C ALA A 135 10.33 4.11 -7.19
N GLY A 136 10.01 2.82 -7.08
CA GLY A 136 10.95 1.76 -7.47
C GLY A 136 10.85 0.43 -6.71
N LEU A 137 10.51 0.43 -5.42
CA LEU A 137 10.46 -0.82 -4.65
C LEU A 137 9.02 -1.33 -4.54
N GLY A 138 8.72 -2.36 -5.34
CA GLY A 138 7.42 -3.03 -5.43
C GLY A 138 7.11 -3.90 -4.22
N PHE A 139 7.03 -3.31 -3.03
CA PHE A 139 6.43 -3.92 -1.86
C PHE A 139 5.12 -3.20 -1.57
N ALA A 140 4.06 -3.56 -2.30
CA ALA A 140 2.71 -3.19 -1.91
C ALA A 140 2.28 -4.12 -0.77
N TRP A 141 2.35 -3.62 0.47
CA TRP A 141 1.66 -4.25 1.60
C TRP A 141 0.15 -4.08 1.38
N ILE A 142 -0.47 -4.94 0.57
CA ILE A 142 -1.93 -4.95 0.48
C ILE A 142 -2.47 -5.67 1.71
N THR A 143 -2.43 -4.95 2.82
CA THR A 143 -3.48 -5.04 3.80
C THR A 143 -4.79 -4.76 3.08
N LYS A 144 -5.81 -5.60 3.29
CA LYS A 144 -7.11 -5.41 2.65
C LYS A 144 -7.70 -4.10 3.17
N ILE A 145 -7.62 -3.04 2.36
CA ILE A 145 -8.31 -1.78 2.63
C ILE A 145 -9.79 -1.99 2.28
N ILE A 146 -10.65 -1.81 3.27
CA ILE A 146 -12.11 -1.80 3.15
C ILE A 146 -12.57 -0.35 3.12
N ILE A 147 -13.27 0.03 2.07
CA ILE A 147 -13.87 1.36 1.94
C ILE A 147 -15.28 1.34 2.56
N LYS A 148 -15.48 2.08 3.66
CA LYS A 148 -16.77 2.17 4.40
C LYS A 148 -17.34 3.60 4.34
N ARG A 149 -18.66 3.77 4.44
CA ARG A 149 -19.26 5.11 4.54
C ARG A 149 -18.87 5.70 5.91
N LYS A 150 -18.57 7.00 5.97
CA LYS A 150 -18.47 7.72 7.25
C LYS A 150 -19.88 7.81 7.85
N ALA A 151 -19.99 7.50 9.14
CA ALA A 151 -21.25 7.58 9.87
C ALA A 151 -21.74 9.03 9.91
#